data_AF-A0A4D4JEF1-F1
#
_entry.id   AF-A0A4D4JEF1-F1
#
_cell.length_a   1.000
_cell.length_b   1.000
_cell.length_c   1.000
_cell.angle_alpha   90.00
_cell.angle_beta   90.00
_cell.angle_gamma   90.00
#
_symmetry.space_group_name_H-M   'P 1'
#
loop_
_entity.id
_entity.type
_entity.pdbx_description
1 polymer ?
#
loop_
_entity_poly.entity_id
_entity_poly.type
_entity_poly.pdbx_seq_one_letter_code
_entity_poly.pdbx_strand_id
1 'polypeptide(L)'
;MAGDETLCSAPRGVCPEHGDTLLPTWRGTRCAVRGCRRRWRGDRWAKPCTEPMVAVVENPETGRRYRLCAAHLAIERAEIPGLRVIPREE
;
A
#
# COMPACT_ATOMS: atom_id res chain seq x y z
N MET A 1 8.72 -12.89 12.97
CA MET A 1 9.21 -11.54 12.61
C MET A 1 8.02 -10.60 12.74
N ALA A 2 7.99 -9.76 13.78
CA ALA A 2 6.96 -8.74 13.89
C ALA A 2 7.23 -7.70 12.79
N GLY A 3 6.40 -7.67 11.75
CA GLY A 3 6.48 -6.62 10.76
C GLY A 3 6.17 -5.30 11.45
N ASP A 4 6.99 -4.28 11.19
CA ASP A 4 6.89 -2.98 11.83
C ASP A 4 5.44 -2.49 11.82
N GLU A 5 4.89 -2.30 13.02
CA GLU A 5 3.47 -2.00 13.21
C GLU A 5 3.13 -0.58 12.76
N THR A 6 4.13 0.26 12.52
CA THR A 6 3.97 1.61 11.98
C THR A 6 3.92 1.64 10.46
N LEU A 7 4.20 0.52 9.79
CA LEU A 7 4.23 0.40 8.34
C LEU A 7 2.99 -0.32 7.79
N CYS A 8 2.72 -0.03 6.51
CA CYS A 8 1.73 -0.74 5.75
C CYS A 8 2.06 -2.25 5.65
N SER A 9 1.08 -3.10 5.89
CA SER A 9 1.23 -4.56 5.83
C SER A 9 1.10 -5.13 4.42
N ALA A 10 0.93 -4.29 3.39
CA ALA A 10 0.76 -4.76 2.03
C ALA A 10 2.07 -5.42 1.51
N PRO A 11 1.98 -6.58 0.85
CA PRO A 11 3.15 -7.32 0.38
C PRO A 11 3.83 -6.68 -0.85
N ARG A 12 3.24 -5.62 -1.42
CA ARG A 12 3.74 -4.88 -2.57
C ARG A 12 3.92 -3.41 -2.22
N GLY A 13 4.97 -2.78 -2.77
CA GLY A 13 5.17 -1.35 -2.65
C GLY A 13 4.32 -0.56 -3.65
N VAL A 14 4.08 0.71 -3.36
CA VAL A 14 3.28 1.62 -4.18
C VAL A 14 4.03 2.91 -4.50
N CYS A 15 3.54 3.64 -5.50
CA CYS A 15 3.82 5.05 -5.65
C CYS A 15 3.03 5.83 -4.57
N PRO A 16 3.67 6.67 -3.75
CA PRO A 16 2.96 7.42 -2.69
C PRO A 16 1.90 8.37 -3.24
N GLU A 17 2.09 8.85 -4.47
CA GLU A 17 1.20 9.83 -5.12
C GLU A 17 0.15 9.18 -6.01
N HIS A 18 0.49 8.04 -6.64
CA HIS A 18 -0.30 7.45 -7.70
C HIS A 18 -0.73 6.00 -7.40
N GLY A 19 -0.53 5.51 -6.18
CA GLY A 19 -0.94 4.17 -5.78
C GLY A 19 -0.17 3.04 -6.48
N ASP A 20 -0.90 1.97 -6.80
CA ASP A 20 -0.38 0.71 -7.36
C ASP A 20 -0.14 0.81 -8.88
N THR A 21 0.55 1.87 -9.26
CA THR A 21 0.93 2.16 -10.65
C THR A 21 2.40 1.86 -10.89
N LEU A 22 2.98 0.96 -10.11
CA LEU A 22 4.38 0.62 -10.22
C LEU A 22 4.60 -0.36 -11.38
N LEU A 23 5.58 -0.06 -12.23
CA LEU A 23 6.04 -0.92 -13.30
C LEU A 23 7.48 -1.37 -13.06
N PRO A 24 7.78 -2.67 -13.24
CA PRO A 24 9.14 -3.17 -13.22
C PRO A 24 9.93 -2.59 -14.40
N THR A 25 11.22 -2.38 -14.17
CA THR A 25 12.20 -1.91 -15.15
C THR A 25 13.50 -2.66 -14.93
N TRP A 26 14.38 -2.68 -15.93
CA TRP A 26 15.69 -3.35 -15.84
C TRP A 26 16.54 -2.97 -14.60
N ARG A 27 16.31 -1.80 -13.99
CA ARG A 27 17.10 -1.31 -12.83
C ARG A 27 16.29 -1.14 -11.54
N GLY A 28 15.07 -1.68 -11.50
CA GLY A 28 14.18 -1.58 -10.33
C GLY A 28 12.75 -1.25 -10.73
N THR A 29 12.06 -0.44 -9.96
CA THR A 29 10.64 -0.13 -10.20
C THR A 29 10.44 1.35 -10.46
N ARG A 30 9.51 1.73 -11.34
CA ARG A 30 9.11 3.12 -11.58
C ARG A 30 7.60 3.29 -11.51
N CYS A 31 7.12 4.50 -11.27
CA CYS A 31 5.70 4.79 -11.48
C CYS A 31 5.38 4.86 -12.99
N ALA A 32 4.23 4.32 -13.39
CA ALA A 32 3.71 4.28 -14.75
C ALA A 32 2.99 5.56 -15.16
N VAL A 33 2.54 6.37 -14.20
CA VAL A 33 1.76 7.57 -14.48
C VAL A 33 2.62 8.59 -15.24
N ARG A 34 2.10 9.06 -16.37
CA ARG A 34 2.75 10.06 -17.21
C ARG A 34 2.98 11.33 -16.40
N GLY A 35 4.24 11.76 -16.29
CA GLY A 35 4.65 12.92 -15.50
C GLY A 35 5.26 12.56 -14.14
N CYS A 36 4.99 11.36 -13.61
CA CYS A 36 5.68 10.90 -12.40
C CYS A 36 7.10 10.42 -12.73
N ARG A 37 8.11 11.07 -12.14
CA ARG A 37 9.53 10.71 -12.33
C ARG A 37 10.09 9.82 -11.23
N ARG A 38 9.26 9.38 -10.27
CA ARG A 38 9.70 8.56 -9.15
C ARG A 38 10.13 7.16 -9.61
N ARG A 39 11.29 6.75 -9.10
CA ARG A 39 11.97 5.49 -9.42
C ARG A 39 12.60 4.98 -8.13
N TRP A 40 12.60 3.66 -7.97
CA TRP A 40 13.19 2.98 -6.85
C TRP A 40 14.20 1.96 -7.36
N ARG A 41 15.33 1.84 -6.67
CA ARG A 41 16.33 0.81 -6.99
C ARG A 41 15.82 -0.54 -6.48
N GLY A 42 15.83 -1.54 -7.36
CA GLY A 42 15.30 -2.89 -7.07
C GLY A 42 13.77 -3.00 -7.12
N ASP A 43 13.27 -4.21 -6.88
CA ASP A 43 11.86 -4.59 -7.03
C ASP A 43 11.00 -4.13 -5.85
N ARG A 44 10.71 -2.83 -5.77
CA ARG A 44 9.77 -2.29 -4.79
C ARG A 44 8.38 -2.90 -4.93
N TRP A 45 7.98 -3.27 -6.15
CA TRP A 45 6.74 -4.01 -6.40
C TRP A 45 6.69 -5.36 -5.67
N ALA A 46 7.80 -6.09 -5.60
CA ALA A 46 7.87 -7.43 -4.99
C ALA A 46 8.34 -7.40 -3.52
N LYS A 47 8.33 -6.23 -2.89
CA LYS A 47 8.76 -6.04 -1.49
C LYS A 47 7.62 -5.47 -0.65
N PRO A 48 7.61 -5.78 0.67
CA PRO A 48 6.67 -5.18 1.60
C PRO A 48 6.66 -3.67 1.49
N CYS A 49 5.46 -3.08 1.58
CA CYS A 49 5.30 -1.65 1.54
C CYS A 49 6.01 -1.01 2.73
N THR A 50 6.92 -0.09 2.45
CA THR A 50 7.65 0.66 3.49
C THR A 50 7.01 2.02 3.79
N GLU A 51 5.80 2.26 3.29
CA GLU A 51 5.10 3.51 3.56
C GLU A 51 4.45 3.44 4.95
N PRO A 52 4.42 4.58 5.68
CA PRO A 52 3.79 4.63 6.98
C PRO A 52 2.29 4.29 6.86
N MET A 53 1.79 3.51 7.82
CA MET A 53 0.36 3.24 7.90
C MET A 53 -0.38 4.52 8.29
N VAL A 54 -1.56 4.71 7.70
CA VAL A 54 -2.48 5.80 8.04
C VAL A 54 -3.80 5.29 8.60
N ALA A 55 -4.14 4.03 8.33
CA ALA A 55 -5.37 3.41 8.78
C ALA A 55 -5.19 1.91 9.03
N VAL A 56 -5.95 1.40 10.00
CA VAL A 56 -6.24 -0.02 10.14
C VAL A 56 -7.60 -0.25 9.50
N VAL A 57 -7.72 -1.25 8.65
CA VAL A 57 -8.99 -1.62 8.03
C VAL A 57 -9.38 -3.04 8.37
N GLU A 58 -10.68 -3.31 8.32
CA GLU A 58 -11.27 -4.64 8.42
C GLU A 58 -12.01 -4.96 7.13
N ASN A 59 -11.61 -6.05 6.47
CA ASN A 59 -12.33 -6.57 5.31
C ASN A 59 -13.63 -7.22 5.80
N PRO A 60 -14.81 -6.76 5.35
CA PRO A 60 -16.10 -7.23 5.85
C PRO A 60 -16.42 -8.68 5.46
N GLU A 61 -15.83 -9.19 4.38
CA GLU A 61 -16.08 -10.55 3.88
C GLU A 61 -15.25 -11.58 4.66
N THR A 62 -14.02 -11.24 5.03
CA THR A 62 -13.08 -12.16 5.70
C THR A 62 -12.93 -11.89 7.19
N GLY A 63 -13.39 -10.74 7.68
CA GLY A 63 -13.14 -10.25 9.04
C GLY A 63 -11.67 -9.93 9.33
N ARG A 64 -10.79 -9.98 8.31
CA ARG A 64 -9.35 -9.78 8.50
C ARG A 64 -9.04 -8.31 8.68
N ARG A 65 -8.21 -8.02 9.68
CA ARG A 65 -7.68 -6.68 9.97
C ARG A 65 -6.27 -6.53 9.42
N TYR A 66 -6.00 -5.40 8.77
CA TYR A 66 -4.69 -5.10 8.21
C TYR A 66 -4.43 -3.60 8.12
N ARG A 67 -3.14 -3.24 8.08
CA ARG A 67 -2.66 -1.85 8.11
C ARG A 67 -2.34 -1.35 6.71
N LEU A 68 -2.87 -0.19 6.35
CA LEU A 68 -2.71 0.39 5.03
C LEU A 68 -2.10 1.79 5.09
N CYS A 69 -1.20 2.08 4.15
CA CYS A 69 -0.81 3.46 3.83
C CYS A 69 -1.90 4.14 2.99
N ALA A 70 -1.81 5.46 2.81
CA ALA A 70 -2.84 6.23 2.12
C ALA A 70 -3.15 5.71 0.71
N ALA A 71 -2.11 5.31 -0.03
CA ALA A 71 -2.22 4.75 -1.36
C ALA A 71 -2.98 3.40 -1.36
N HIS A 72 -2.58 2.45 -0.51
CA HIS A 72 -3.29 1.17 -0.43
C HIS A 72 -4.70 1.29 0.13
N LEU A 73 -4.93 2.23 1.05
CA LEU A 73 -6.26 2.52 1.56
C LEU A 73 -7.19 2.98 0.43
N ALA A 74 -6.73 3.87 -0.46
CA ALA A 74 -7.54 4.33 -1.59
C ALA A 74 -7.89 3.19 -2.55
N ILE A 75 -6.94 2.29 -2.81
CA ILE A 75 -7.13 1.10 -3.67
C ILE A 75 -8.15 0.15 -3.04
N GLU A 76 -7.93 -0.25 -1.80
CA GLU A 76 -8.81 -1.21 -1.11
C GLU A 76 -10.22 -0.64 -0.92
N ARG A 77 -10.37 0.67 -0.72
CA ARG A 77 -11.70 1.31 -0.69
C ARG A 77 -12.43 1.27 -2.03
N ALA A 78 -11.69 1.23 -3.14
CA ALA A 78 -12.27 1.10 -4.48
C ALA A 78 -12.60 -0.35 -4.84
N GLU A 79 -11.78 -1.31 -4.37
CA GLU A 79 -11.94 -2.73 -4.68
C GLU A 79 -12.89 -3.47 -3.71
N ILE A 80 -12.93 -3.08 -2.44
CA ILE A 80 -13.69 -3.77 -1.39
C ILE A 80 -14.87 -2.89 -0.94
N PRO A 81 -16.09 -3.14 -1.48
CA PRO A 81 -17.27 -2.44 -1.02
C PRO A 81 -17.53 -2.70 0.47
N GLY A 82 -17.71 -1.63 1.24
CA GLY A 82 -17.94 -1.73 2.68
C GLY A 82 -16.68 -1.95 3.53
N LEU A 83 -15.48 -1.74 2.96
CA LEU A 83 -14.24 -1.74 3.74
C LEU A 83 -14.36 -0.81 4.95
N ARG A 84 -14.15 -1.37 6.14
CA ARG A 84 -14.32 -0.64 7.40
C ARG A 84 -12.97 -0.10 7.86
N VAL A 85 -12.89 1.20 8.08
CA VAL A 85 -11.73 1.81 8.75
C VAL A 85 -11.96 1.70 10.25
N ILE A 86 -11.04 1.03 10.94
CA ILE A 86 -11.08 0.90 12.39
C ILE A 86 -10.42 2.16 12.98
N PRO A 87 -11.15 2.97 13.76
CA PRO A 87 -10.56 4.10 14.45
C PRO A 87 -9.47 3.60 15.39
N ARG A 88 -8.35 4.30 15.46
CA ARG A 88 -7.36 4.02 16.50
C ARG A 88 -7.93 4.57 17.79
N GLU A 89 -8.27 3.68 18.71
CA GLU A 89 -8.59 4.07 20.09
C GLU A 89 -7.32 4.73 20.65
N GLU A 90 -7.48 5.98 21.06
CA GLU A 90 -6.44 6.89 21.55
C GLU A 90 -5.98 6.57 22.98
#